data_AF-A0A519V6E2-F1
#
_entry.id   AF-A0A519V6E2-F1
#
_cell.length_a   1.000
_cell.length_b   1.000
_cell.length_c   1.000
_cell.angle_alpha   90.00
_cell.angle_beta   90.00
_cell.angle_gamma   90.00
#
_symmetry.space_group_name_H-M   'P 1'
#
loop_
_entity.id
_entity.type
_entity.pdbx_description
1 polymer ?
#
loop_
_entity_poly.entity_id
_entity_poly.type
_entity_poly.pdbx_seq_one_letter_code
_entity_poly.pdbx_strand_id
1 'polypeptide(L)'
;MRKVCCIFISCFFVHVTFAQNVASVNGKSISAKEFMWVYKKSHAGVANASYQELNAYLNLYINFKLKVVDAKAMNLDADTAYKKEINGYESALKSQKKTSPKNIEYNFIMNEYREGVLMFNVSEKKIWSKVQDNETQILEFYNKNTSLYAGKTFDEVRGQVVADYQQYLENEWIKTLRAKYNVKINDDELKKLAKP
;
A
#
# COMPACT_ATOMS: atom_id res chain seq x y z
N MET A 1 -37.04 56.45 1.79
CA MET A 1 -37.08 55.03 2.20
C MET A 1 -36.93 54.14 0.97
N ARG A 2 -35.77 53.51 0.76
CA ARG A 2 -35.54 52.49 -0.27
C ARG A 2 -34.75 51.38 0.39
N LYS A 3 -35.38 50.21 0.55
CA LYS A 3 -34.82 49.06 1.27
C LYS A 3 -33.75 48.40 0.39
N VAL A 4 -32.52 48.32 0.90
CA VAL A 4 -31.42 47.57 0.30
C VAL A 4 -31.55 46.12 0.79
N CYS A 5 -31.81 45.17 -0.11
CA CYS A 5 -31.72 43.74 0.19
C CYS A 5 -30.26 43.30 0.09
N CYS A 6 -29.61 43.07 1.23
CA CYS A 6 -28.33 42.40 1.30
C CYS A 6 -28.55 40.89 1.03
N ILE A 7 -28.14 40.40 -0.14
CA ILE A 7 -28.05 38.96 -0.41
C ILE A 7 -26.75 38.48 0.23
N PHE A 8 -26.85 37.86 1.40
CA PHE A 8 -25.76 37.04 1.96
C PHE A 8 -25.62 35.80 1.07
N ILE A 9 -24.70 35.85 0.10
CA ILE A 9 -24.21 34.65 -0.57
C ILE A 9 -23.33 33.93 0.44
N SER A 10 -23.95 33.08 1.26
CA SER A 10 -23.22 32.07 2.02
C SER A 10 -22.69 31.05 1.00
N CYS A 11 -21.48 31.28 0.51
CA CYS A 11 -20.68 30.22 -0.10
C CYS A 11 -20.51 29.12 0.96
N PHE A 12 -21.40 28.13 0.95
CA PHE A 12 -21.15 26.84 1.56
C PHE A 12 -19.96 26.24 0.82
N PHE A 13 -18.75 26.59 1.25
CA PHE A 13 -17.64 25.67 1.15
C PHE A 13 -18.11 24.42 1.90
N VAL A 14 -18.54 23.41 1.15
CA VAL A 14 -18.62 22.06 1.67
C VAL A 14 -17.18 21.74 2.06
N HIS A 15 -16.84 21.99 3.33
CA HIS A 15 -15.72 21.35 3.95
C HIS A 15 -16.05 19.87 3.86
N VAL A 16 -15.49 19.20 2.86
CA VAL A 16 -15.33 17.75 2.88
C VAL A 16 -14.55 17.50 4.15
N THR A 17 -15.26 17.10 5.20
CA THR A 17 -14.67 16.86 6.51
C THR A 17 -13.58 15.82 6.30
N PHE A 18 -12.33 16.24 6.42
CA PHE A 18 -11.13 15.39 6.38
C PHE A 18 -11.05 14.43 7.59
N ALA A 19 -12.13 14.37 8.39
CA ALA A 19 -12.17 13.94 9.78
C ALA A 19 -12.25 12.42 10.00
N GLN A 20 -12.08 11.59 8.97
CA GLN A 20 -12.14 10.12 9.10
C GLN A 20 -11.02 9.40 8.33
N ASN A 21 -10.00 10.10 7.85
CA ASN A 21 -8.89 9.49 7.11
C ASN A 21 -7.62 9.48 7.96
N VAL A 22 -6.96 8.32 8.05
CA VAL A 22 -5.70 8.15 8.76
C VAL A 22 -4.50 8.55 7.91
N ALA A 23 -4.64 8.54 6.58
CA ALA A 23 -3.59 8.96 5.66
C ALA A 23 -4.15 9.29 4.27
N SER A 24 -3.29 9.81 3.39
CA SER A 24 -3.53 9.88 1.96
C SER A 24 -2.23 9.63 1.19
N VAL A 25 -2.36 8.98 0.02
CA VAL A 25 -1.26 8.72 -0.92
C VAL A 25 -1.66 9.28 -2.28
N ASN A 26 -0.91 10.28 -2.75
CA ASN A 26 -1.16 11.00 -4.01
C ASN A 26 -2.62 11.48 -4.16
N GLY A 27 -3.18 12.07 -3.10
CA GLY A 27 -4.56 12.56 -3.05
C GLY A 27 -5.63 11.49 -2.80
N LYS A 28 -5.29 10.20 -2.88
CA LYS A 28 -6.21 9.10 -2.53
C LYS A 28 -6.20 8.89 -1.02
N SER A 29 -7.35 9.06 -0.38
CA SER A 29 -7.48 8.93 1.07
C SER A 29 -7.52 7.46 1.51
N ILE A 30 -6.98 7.20 2.70
CA ILE A 30 -7.10 5.92 3.41
C ILE A 30 -7.99 6.20 4.62
N SER A 31 -9.21 5.66 4.59
CA SER A 31 -10.17 5.87 5.68
C SER A 31 -9.78 5.07 6.93
N ALA A 32 -10.14 5.56 8.11
CA ALA A 32 -9.98 4.84 9.37
C ALA A 32 -10.67 3.47 9.34
N LYS A 33 -11.82 3.36 8.67
CA LYS A 33 -12.56 2.11 8.53
C LYS A 33 -11.84 1.08 7.67
N GLU A 34 -11.34 1.49 6.50
CA GLU A 34 -10.51 0.63 5.64
C GLU A 34 -9.26 0.20 6.39
N PHE A 35 -8.55 1.15 7.01
CA PHE A 35 -7.32 0.89 7.75
C PHE A 35 -7.53 -0.10 8.89
N MET A 36 -8.54 0.10 9.74
CA MET A 36 -8.82 -0.81 10.84
C MET A 36 -9.35 -2.17 10.36
N TRP A 37 -10.01 -2.24 9.21
CA TRP A 37 -10.43 -3.50 8.62
C TRP A 37 -9.21 -4.33 8.19
N VAL A 38 -8.25 -3.75 7.46
CA VAL A 38 -7.02 -4.45 7.08
C VAL A 38 -6.16 -4.79 8.30
N TYR A 39 -6.04 -3.87 9.28
CA TYR A 39 -5.29 -4.11 10.51
C TYR A 39 -5.82 -5.34 11.26
N LYS A 40 -7.13 -5.38 11.54
CA LYS A 40 -7.75 -6.50 12.26
C LYS A 40 -7.54 -7.81 11.53
N LYS A 41 -7.72 -7.83 10.20
CA LYS A 41 -7.52 -9.03 9.39
C LYS A 41 -6.07 -9.53 9.48
N SER A 42 -5.09 -8.64 9.45
CA SER A 42 -3.66 -8.98 9.59
C SER A 42 -3.27 -9.43 11.02
N HIS A 43 -4.08 -9.11 12.03
CA HIS A 43 -3.80 -9.42 13.45
C HIS A 43 -4.82 -10.41 14.04
N ALA A 44 -5.26 -11.40 13.27
CA ALA A 44 -6.18 -12.46 13.73
C ALA A 44 -7.49 -11.94 14.38
N GLY A 45 -7.98 -10.79 13.93
CA GLY A 45 -9.18 -10.13 14.45
C GLY A 45 -8.93 -9.18 15.63
N VAL A 46 -7.70 -9.10 16.16
CA VAL A 46 -7.35 -8.21 17.25
C VAL A 46 -7.37 -6.76 16.77
N ALA A 47 -8.15 -5.94 17.47
CA ALA A 47 -8.37 -4.52 17.15
C ALA A 47 -7.74 -3.57 18.16
N ASN A 48 -7.34 -4.08 19.32
CA ASN A 48 -6.72 -3.28 20.37
C ASN A 48 -5.22 -3.20 20.04
N ALA A 49 -4.72 -1.99 19.92
CA ALA A 49 -3.36 -1.72 19.49
C ALA A 49 -2.94 -0.37 20.04
N SER A 50 -1.70 -0.27 20.50
CA SER A 50 -1.07 0.99 20.83
C SER A 50 -0.94 1.89 19.60
N TYR A 51 -0.72 3.19 19.82
CA TYR A 51 -0.44 4.11 18.73
C TYR A 51 0.81 3.70 17.94
N GLN A 52 1.84 3.18 18.61
CA GLN A 52 3.08 2.74 18.00
C GLN A 52 2.85 1.58 17.03
N GLU A 53 2.04 0.58 17.42
CA GLU A 53 1.68 -0.55 16.57
C GLU A 53 0.85 -0.09 15.36
N LEU A 54 -0.15 0.76 15.58
CA LEU A 54 -0.96 1.31 14.49
C LEU A 54 -0.11 2.16 13.53
N ASN A 55 0.81 2.97 14.04
CA ASN A 55 1.68 3.80 13.21
C ASN A 55 2.69 2.97 12.41
N ALA A 56 3.28 1.93 13.01
CA ALA A 56 4.16 1.01 12.32
C ALA A 56 3.41 0.31 11.17
N TYR A 57 2.22 -0.24 11.46
CA TYR A 57 1.41 -0.91 10.47
C TYR A 57 0.88 0.05 9.38
N LEU A 58 0.48 1.28 9.73
CA LEU A 58 0.09 2.30 8.76
C LEU A 58 1.22 2.63 7.79
N ASN A 59 2.47 2.66 8.25
CA ASN A 59 3.62 2.88 7.37
C ASN A 59 3.84 1.73 6.39
N LEU A 60 3.66 0.47 6.83
CA LEU A 60 3.69 -0.69 5.94
C LEU A 60 2.55 -0.61 4.91
N TYR A 61 1.35 -0.25 5.35
CA TYR A 61 0.19 -0.11 4.47
C TYR A 61 0.36 1.02 3.46
N ILE A 62 0.95 2.15 3.85
CA ILE A 62 1.32 3.24 2.94
C ILE A 62 2.35 2.77 1.91
N ASN A 63 3.37 2.02 2.32
CA ASN A 63 4.35 1.44 1.39
C ASN A 63 3.67 0.53 0.36
N PHE A 64 2.75 -0.31 0.80
CA PHE A 64 1.91 -1.12 -0.09
C PHE A 64 1.11 -0.23 -1.08
N LYS A 65 0.40 0.79 -0.59
CA LYS A 65 -0.36 1.71 -1.45
C LYS A 65 0.52 2.47 -2.44
N LEU A 66 1.74 2.83 -2.06
CA LEU A 66 2.72 3.44 -2.97
C LEU A 66 3.12 2.50 -4.10
N LYS A 67 3.38 1.21 -3.82
CA LYS A 67 3.64 0.18 -4.84
C LYS A 67 2.45 0.05 -5.81
N VAL A 68 1.22 0.05 -5.29
CA VAL A 68 -0.01 0.02 -6.09
C VAL A 68 -0.15 1.24 -7.00
N VAL A 69 0.18 2.44 -6.49
CA VAL A 69 0.15 3.67 -7.31
C VAL A 69 1.17 3.58 -8.45
N ASP A 70 2.37 3.04 -8.20
CA ASP A 70 3.37 2.85 -9.24
C ASP A 70 2.94 1.81 -10.28
N ALA A 71 2.30 0.72 -9.84
CA ALA A 71 1.71 -0.28 -10.74
C ALA A 71 0.70 0.36 -11.72
N LYS A 72 -0.18 1.22 -11.20
CA LYS A 72 -1.17 1.96 -12.01
C LYS A 72 -0.51 2.98 -12.93
N ALA A 73 0.54 3.66 -12.47
CA ALA A 73 1.33 4.57 -13.31
C ALA A 73 2.03 3.84 -14.48
N MET A 74 2.23 2.53 -14.36
CA MET A 74 2.74 1.65 -15.41
C MET A 74 1.64 0.96 -16.23
N ASN A 75 0.37 1.36 -16.04
CA ASN A 75 -0.82 0.79 -16.70
C ASN A 75 -1.03 -0.72 -16.46
N LEU A 76 -0.51 -1.27 -15.35
CA LEU A 76 -0.69 -2.70 -15.04
C LEU A 76 -2.15 -3.05 -14.71
N ASP A 77 -2.98 -2.07 -14.37
CA ASP A 77 -4.42 -2.22 -14.16
C ASP A 77 -5.24 -2.20 -15.46
N ALA A 78 -4.64 -1.77 -16.57
CA ALA A 78 -5.25 -1.82 -17.90
C ALA A 78 -5.00 -3.16 -18.61
N ASP A 79 -4.04 -3.95 -18.13
CA ASP A 79 -3.63 -5.24 -18.69
C ASP A 79 -4.80 -6.24 -18.76
N THR A 80 -4.83 -7.04 -19.83
CA THR A 80 -5.92 -7.99 -20.09
C THR A 80 -5.89 -9.19 -19.15
N ALA A 81 -4.70 -9.68 -18.79
CA ALA A 81 -4.55 -10.76 -17.82
C ALA A 81 -4.96 -10.29 -16.42
N TYR A 82 -4.56 -9.08 -16.02
CA TYR A 82 -5.04 -8.46 -14.78
C TYR A 82 -6.57 -8.37 -14.75
N LYS A 83 -7.20 -7.82 -15.79
CA LYS A 83 -8.68 -7.71 -15.84
C LYS A 83 -9.36 -9.07 -15.77
N LYS A 84 -8.82 -10.08 -16.47
CA LYS A 84 -9.34 -11.45 -16.43
C LYS A 84 -9.25 -12.04 -15.03
N GLU A 85 -8.11 -11.88 -14.37
CA GLU A 85 -7.86 -12.33 -12.99
C GLU A 85 -8.88 -11.73 -12.01
N ILE A 86 -9.07 -10.41 -12.06
CA ILE A 86 -10.01 -9.69 -11.19
C ILE A 86 -11.46 -10.14 -11.43
N ASN A 87 -11.87 -10.33 -12.69
CA ASN A 87 -13.21 -10.79 -13.03
C ASN A 87 -13.47 -12.24 -12.56
N GLY A 88 -12.45 -13.10 -12.66
CA GLY A 88 -12.50 -14.48 -12.16
C GLY A 88 -12.72 -14.51 -10.65
N TYR A 89 -11.91 -13.75 -9.91
CA TYR A 89 -12.04 -13.64 -8.46
C TYR A 89 -13.41 -13.06 -8.05
N GLU A 90 -13.87 -11.99 -8.72
CA GLU A 90 -15.17 -11.39 -8.44
C GLU A 90 -16.33 -12.37 -8.65
N SER A 91 -16.25 -13.19 -9.71
CA SER A 91 -17.25 -14.23 -10.00
C SER A 91 -17.25 -15.33 -8.93
N ALA A 92 -16.08 -15.78 -8.49
CA ALA A 92 -15.94 -16.76 -7.41
C ALA A 92 -16.45 -16.21 -6.07
N LEU A 93 -16.21 -14.93 -5.78
CA LEU A 93 -16.69 -14.29 -4.56
C LEU A 93 -18.23 -14.20 -4.51
N LYS A 94 -18.86 -13.89 -5.65
CA LYS A 94 -20.33 -13.86 -5.79
C LYS A 94 -20.96 -15.24 -5.66
N SER A 95 -20.35 -16.28 -6.23
CA SER A 95 -20.91 -17.65 -6.20
C SER A 95 -20.96 -18.23 -4.79
N GLN A 96 -20.02 -17.83 -3.91
CA GLN A 96 -19.98 -18.28 -2.53
C GLN A 96 -21.12 -17.71 -1.66
N LYS A 97 -21.90 -16.71 -2.13
CA LYS A 97 -22.96 -16.01 -1.37
C LYS A 97 -22.56 -15.48 0.03
N LYS A 98 -21.26 -15.51 0.37
CA LYS A 98 -20.74 -15.13 1.70
C LYS A 98 -20.80 -13.63 1.98
N THR A 99 -20.81 -12.81 0.94
CA THR A 99 -20.78 -11.34 1.06
C THR A 99 -21.59 -10.71 -0.07
N SER A 100 -22.63 -9.95 0.28
CA SER A 100 -23.46 -9.22 -0.68
C SER A 100 -22.65 -8.05 -1.30
N PRO A 101 -22.78 -7.76 -2.60
CA PRO A 101 -22.19 -6.56 -3.23
C PRO A 101 -22.64 -5.24 -2.59
N LYS A 102 -23.74 -5.24 -1.82
CA LYS A 102 -24.19 -4.08 -1.04
C LYS A 102 -23.48 -3.94 0.32
N ASN A 103 -22.73 -4.95 0.77
CA ASN A 103 -21.96 -4.92 2.01
C ASN A 103 -20.62 -4.21 1.77
N ILE A 104 -20.25 -3.28 2.66
CA ILE A 104 -18.96 -2.58 2.60
C ILE A 104 -17.76 -3.53 2.66
N GLU A 105 -17.87 -4.67 3.35
CA GLU A 105 -16.82 -5.68 3.42
C GLU A 105 -16.52 -6.30 2.05
N TYR A 106 -17.55 -6.45 1.20
CA TYR A 106 -17.34 -6.90 -0.17
C TYR A 106 -16.42 -5.95 -0.93
N ASN A 107 -16.61 -4.64 -0.77
CA ASN A 107 -15.77 -3.63 -1.41
C ASN A 107 -14.33 -3.67 -0.88
N PHE A 108 -14.14 -3.89 0.42
CA PHE A 108 -12.80 -4.01 1.00
C PHE A 108 -12.06 -5.26 0.52
N ILE A 109 -12.72 -6.43 0.50
CA ILE A 109 -12.16 -7.67 -0.03
C ILE A 109 -11.77 -7.49 -1.50
N MET A 110 -12.69 -6.92 -2.29
CA MET A 110 -12.45 -6.73 -3.72
C MET A 110 -11.30 -5.74 -3.97
N ASN A 111 -11.22 -4.65 -3.19
CA ASN A 111 -10.15 -3.67 -3.32
C ASN A 111 -8.80 -4.25 -2.89
N GLU A 112 -8.75 -4.96 -1.76
CA GLU A 112 -7.54 -5.65 -1.28
C GLU A 112 -7.01 -6.62 -2.33
N TYR A 113 -7.88 -7.43 -2.95
CA TYR A 113 -7.46 -8.37 -3.99
C TYR A 113 -6.91 -7.64 -5.23
N ARG A 114 -7.64 -6.64 -5.75
CA ARG A 114 -7.21 -5.82 -6.89
C ARG A 114 -5.84 -5.21 -6.66
N GLU A 115 -5.66 -4.59 -5.51
CA GLU A 115 -4.40 -3.94 -5.14
C GLU A 115 -3.28 -4.95 -4.86
N GLY A 116 -3.60 -6.11 -4.28
CA GLY A 116 -2.66 -7.19 -4.06
C GLY A 116 -2.06 -7.74 -5.35
N VAL A 117 -2.92 -8.01 -6.35
CA VAL A 117 -2.46 -8.46 -7.68
C VAL A 117 -1.61 -7.38 -8.35
N LEU A 118 -2.00 -6.11 -8.28
CA LEU A 118 -1.17 -5.02 -8.82
C LEU A 118 0.19 -4.93 -8.14
N MET A 119 0.22 -4.99 -6.81
CA MET A 119 1.45 -4.95 -6.02
C MET A 119 2.38 -6.12 -6.36
N PHE A 120 1.83 -7.32 -6.53
CA PHE A 120 2.57 -8.50 -6.99
C PHE A 120 3.16 -8.27 -8.39
N ASN A 121 2.34 -7.89 -9.37
CA ASN A 121 2.77 -7.68 -10.76
C ASN A 121 3.87 -6.61 -10.88
N VAL A 122 3.76 -5.50 -10.13
CA VAL A 122 4.81 -4.48 -10.15
C VAL A 122 6.08 -4.94 -9.43
N SER A 123 5.97 -5.74 -8.36
CA SER A 123 7.14 -6.25 -7.63
C SER A 123 7.91 -7.27 -8.46
N GLU A 124 7.21 -8.14 -9.20
CA GLU A 124 7.81 -9.03 -10.20
C GLU A 124 8.66 -8.25 -11.20
N LYS A 125 8.08 -7.20 -11.79
CA LYS A 125 8.75 -6.37 -12.80
C LYS A 125 9.88 -5.50 -12.26
N LYS A 126 9.77 -5.01 -11.02
CA LYS A 126 10.74 -4.05 -10.45
C LYS A 126 11.86 -4.73 -9.69
N ILE A 127 11.59 -5.89 -9.09
CA ILE A 127 12.42 -6.54 -8.09
C ILE A 127 12.77 -7.96 -8.53
N TRP A 128 11.79 -8.87 -8.59
CA TRP A 128 12.07 -10.31 -8.69
C TRP A 128 12.74 -10.69 -10.00
N SER A 129 12.27 -10.20 -11.15
CA SER A 129 12.97 -10.36 -12.44
C SER A 129 14.41 -9.83 -12.41
N LYS A 130 14.68 -8.71 -11.74
CA LYS A 130 16.04 -8.17 -11.63
C LYS A 130 16.97 -9.03 -10.77
N VAL A 131 16.42 -9.69 -9.76
CA VAL A 131 17.16 -10.59 -8.88
C VAL A 131 17.42 -11.92 -9.59
N GLN A 132 16.46 -12.44 -10.35
CA GLN A 132 16.60 -13.71 -11.06
C GLN A 132 17.57 -13.61 -12.24
N ASP A 133 17.50 -12.52 -13.00
CA ASP A 133 18.18 -12.44 -14.31
C ASP A 133 19.54 -11.72 -14.26
N ASN A 134 20.01 -11.27 -13.09
CA ASN A 134 21.19 -10.38 -13.02
C ASN A 134 22.23 -10.78 -11.97
N GLU A 135 22.88 -11.92 -12.22
CA GLU A 135 23.98 -12.42 -11.39
C GLU A 135 25.14 -11.41 -11.25
N THR A 136 25.44 -10.64 -12.31
CA THR A 136 26.46 -9.59 -12.27
C THR A 136 26.16 -8.55 -11.19
N GLN A 137 24.93 -8.03 -11.13
CA GLN A 137 24.55 -7.05 -10.11
C GLN A 137 24.55 -7.64 -8.69
N ILE A 138 24.17 -8.90 -8.54
CA ILE A 138 24.23 -9.60 -7.24
C ILE A 138 25.68 -9.74 -6.77
N LEU A 139 26.59 -10.13 -7.68
CA LEU A 139 28.01 -10.26 -7.38
C LEU A 139 28.64 -8.90 -7.05
N GLU A 140 28.30 -7.85 -7.80
CA GLU A 140 28.70 -6.48 -7.48
C GLU A 140 28.19 -6.03 -6.11
N PHE A 141 26.94 -6.36 -5.78
CA PHE A 141 26.38 -6.06 -4.46
C PHE A 141 27.15 -6.80 -3.36
N TYR A 142 27.44 -8.09 -3.52
CA TYR A 142 28.29 -8.83 -2.59
C TYR A 142 29.67 -8.19 -2.43
N ASN A 143 30.36 -7.88 -3.52
CA ASN A 143 31.71 -7.31 -3.51
C ASN A 143 31.76 -5.94 -2.82
N LYS A 144 30.69 -5.14 -2.92
CA LYS A 144 30.57 -3.85 -2.23
C LYS A 144 30.25 -3.99 -0.73
N ASN A 145 29.71 -5.14 -0.31
CA ASN A 145 29.18 -5.37 1.03
C ASN A 145 29.83 -6.57 1.73
N THR A 146 31.07 -6.94 1.37
CA THR A 146 31.76 -8.14 1.88
C THR A 146 31.85 -8.20 3.41
N SER A 147 31.88 -7.04 4.09
CA SER A 147 31.87 -6.95 5.55
C SER A 147 30.61 -7.53 6.20
N LEU A 148 29.49 -7.61 5.47
CA LEU A 148 28.23 -8.20 5.96
C LEU A 148 28.28 -9.74 6.01
N TYR A 149 29.22 -10.36 5.31
CA TYR A 149 29.25 -11.81 5.11
C TYR A 149 30.42 -12.50 5.83
N ALA A 150 31.02 -11.82 6.82
CA ALA A 150 32.06 -12.38 7.70
C ALA A 150 33.22 -13.08 6.97
N GLY A 151 33.59 -12.59 5.77
CA GLY A 151 34.68 -13.14 4.97
C GLY A 151 34.37 -14.45 4.24
N LYS A 152 33.13 -14.96 4.30
CA LYS A 152 32.69 -16.11 3.50
C LYS A 152 32.63 -15.76 2.02
N THR A 153 32.91 -16.73 1.16
CA THR A 153 32.85 -16.57 -0.29
C THR A 153 31.41 -16.39 -0.78
N PHE A 154 31.25 -15.82 -1.97
CA PHE A 154 29.93 -15.59 -2.57
C PHE A 154 29.11 -16.88 -2.66
N ASP A 155 29.72 -18.01 -3.03
CA ASP A 155 29.01 -19.29 -3.16
C ASP A 155 28.48 -19.80 -1.82
N GLU A 156 29.22 -19.60 -0.72
CA GLU A 156 28.80 -20.00 0.63
C GLU A 156 27.60 -19.18 1.14
N VAL A 157 27.47 -17.93 0.69
CA VAL A 157 26.42 -17.01 1.16
C VAL A 157 25.43 -16.59 0.07
N ARG A 158 25.44 -17.24 -1.10
CA ARG A 158 24.67 -16.80 -2.28
C ARG A 158 23.20 -16.53 -1.96
N GLY A 159 22.54 -17.44 -1.24
CA GLY A 159 21.14 -17.29 -0.87
C GLY A 159 20.89 -16.08 0.04
N GLN A 160 21.80 -15.80 0.97
CA GLN A 160 21.73 -14.61 1.83
C GLN A 160 21.97 -13.33 1.01
N VAL A 161 23.00 -13.31 0.15
CA VAL A 161 23.28 -12.16 -0.71
C VAL A 161 22.09 -11.82 -1.60
N VAL A 162 21.45 -12.84 -2.18
CA VAL A 162 20.26 -12.68 -3.03
C VAL A 162 19.11 -12.04 -2.23
N ALA A 163 18.85 -12.51 -1.01
CA ALA A 163 17.82 -11.94 -0.14
C ALA A 163 18.14 -10.49 0.26
N ASP A 164 19.40 -10.22 0.64
CA ASP A 164 19.86 -8.88 1.02
C ASP A 164 19.80 -7.90 -0.16
N TYR A 165 20.15 -8.37 -1.36
CA TYR A 165 20.05 -7.59 -2.59
C TYR A 165 18.59 -7.30 -2.97
N GLN A 166 17.70 -8.29 -2.84
CA GLN A 166 16.27 -8.08 -3.02
C GLN A 166 15.75 -7.00 -2.06
N GLN A 167 16.10 -7.10 -0.77
CA GLN A 167 15.69 -6.12 0.23
C GLN A 167 16.25 -4.72 -0.06
N TYR A 168 17.50 -4.64 -0.53
CA TYR A 168 18.11 -3.38 -0.98
C TYR A 168 17.29 -2.74 -2.11
N LEU A 169 16.93 -3.51 -3.15
CA LEU A 169 16.12 -3.01 -4.26
C LEU A 169 14.74 -2.56 -3.79
N GLU A 170 14.11 -3.29 -2.87
CA GLU A 170 12.81 -2.91 -2.30
C GLU A 170 12.90 -1.60 -1.51
N ASN A 171 13.94 -1.44 -0.70
CA ASN A 171 14.16 -0.23 0.10
C ASN A 171 14.41 0.99 -0.78
N GLU A 172 15.27 0.85 -1.80
CA GLU A 172 15.54 1.95 -2.74
C GLU A 172 14.27 2.30 -3.53
N TRP A 173 13.51 1.30 -3.98
CA TRP A 173 12.24 1.55 -4.65
C TRP A 173 11.25 2.30 -3.74
N ILE A 174 11.00 1.83 -2.52
CA ILE A 174 10.12 2.53 -1.57
C ILE A 174 10.59 3.96 -1.29
N LYS A 175 11.90 4.18 -1.14
CA LYS A 175 12.49 5.52 -0.97
C LYS A 175 12.16 6.41 -2.16
N THR A 176 12.33 5.92 -3.40
CA THR A 176 11.96 6.69 -4.59
C THR A 176 10.45 6.97 -4.65
N LEU A 177 9.60 6.03 -4.24
CA LEU A 177 8.15 6.20 -4.24
C LEU A 177 7.70 7.25 -3.22
N ARG A 178 8.30 7.24 -2.02
CA ARG A 178 8.03 8.24 -0.97
C ARG A 178 8.50 9.63 -1.36
N ALA A 179 9.56 9.75 -2.16
CA ALA A 179 9.99 11.03 -2.71
C ALA A 179 9.09 11.49 -3.88
N LYS A 180 8.63 10.56 -4.72
CA LYS A 180 7.83 10.84 -5.92
C LYS A 180 6.36 11.19 -5.62
N TYR A 181 5.75 10.52 -4.65
CA TYR A 181 4.31 10.65 -4.37
C TYR A 181 4.07 11.35 -3.04
N ASN A 182 3.13 12.30 -3.03
CA ASN A 182 2.75 13.00 -1.80
C ASN A 182 2.05 12.03 -0.82
N VAL A 183 2.65 11.83 0.35
CA VAL A 183 2.10 11.05 1.47
C VAL A 183 1.77 12.00 2.60
N LYS A 184 0.56 11.91 3.15
CA LYS A 184 0.16 12.64 4.37
C LYS A 184 -0.42 11.66 5.37
N ILE A 185 0.06 11.70 6.61
CA ILE A 185 -0.49 10.93 7.73
C ILE A 185 -1.28 11.90 8.61
N ASN A 186 -2.41 11.43 9.14
CA ASN A 186 -3.23 12.15 10.09
C ASN A 186 -3.03 11.50 11.47
N ASP A 187 -2.03 11.99 12.20
CA ASP A 187 -1.66 11.46 13.52
C ASP A 187 -2.80 11.56 14.54
N ASP A 188 -3.62 12.62 14.47
CA ASP A 188 -4.74 12.81 15.38
C ASP A 188 -5.82 11.76 15.16
N GLU A 189 -6.13 11.45 13.89
CA GLU A 189 -7.07 10.38 13.59
C GLU A 189 -6.53 9.00 13.97
N LEU A 190 -5.22 8.76 13.78
CA LEU A 190 -4.60 7.51 14.18
C LEU A 190 -4.61 7.32 15.71
N LYS A 191 -4.35 8.38 16.48
CA LYS A 191 -4.41 8.35 17.96
C LYS A 191 -5.81 8.03 18.48
N LYS A 192 -6.87 8.48 17.81
CA LYS A 192 -8.26 8.12 18.19
C LYS A 192 -8.56 6.63 18.06
N LEU A 193 -7.83 5.93 17.17
CA LEU A 193 -8.00 4.49 16.96
C LEU A 193 -7.17 3.67 17.95
N ALA A 194 -6.11 4.25 18.49
CA ALA A 194 -5.24 3.60 19.46
C ALA A 194 -6.01 3.30 20.76
N LYS A 195 -5.68 2.17 21.38
CA LYS A 195 -6.12 1.84 22.73
C LYS A 195 -4.93 1.83 23.68
N PRO A 196 -5.14 2.24 24.94
CA PRO A 196 -4.11 2.14 25.99
C PRO A 196 -3.61 0.71 26.17
#